data_AF-A0A955NZA6-F1
#
_entry.id   AF-A0A955NZA6-F1
#
_cell.length_a   1.000
_cell.length_b   1.000
_cell.length_c   1.000
_cell.angle_alpha   90.00
_cell.angle_beta   90.00
_cell.angle_gamma   90.00
#
_symmetry.space_group_name_H-M   'P 1'
#
loop_
_entity.id
_entity.type
_entity.pdbx_description
1 polymer ?
#
loop_
_entity_poly.entity_id
_entity_poly.type
_entity_poly.pdbx_seq_one_letter_code
_entity_poly.pdbx_strand_id
1 'polypeptide(L)'
;IQYCNDDLNRATQLIEAYVSAHPDLDGIFCTASWAVSAANVRRDKELDLVIVGFDTIEAEVQLVKDGLIEGLVGQNPVGMGYESLRTLFRLHQAGEDMEDIADDIDTGSVIVTPENVEEFANDKGYALK
;
A
#
# COMPACT_ATOMS: atom_id res chain seq x y z
N ILE A 1 -4.84 13.70 10.15
CA ILE A 1 -3.60 13.34 9.41
C ILE A 1 -2.42 13.55 10.36
N GLN A 2 -1.54 12.55 10.49
CA GLN A 2 -0.34 12.59 11.33
C GLN A 2 0.89 12.25 10.48
N TYR A 3 2.02 12.90 10.72
CA TYR A 3 3.24 12.72 9.92
C TYR A 3 4.31 11.98 10.72
N CYS A 4 4.63 10.76 10.27
CA CYS A 4 5.70 9.94 10.84
C CYS A 4 7.09 10.23 10.25
N ASN A 5 7.20 11.09 9.23
CA ASN A 5 8.47 11.42 8.56
C ASN A 5 9.26 10.18 8.11
N ASP A 6 8.54 9.16 7.61
CA ASP A 6 9.09 7.87 7.17
C ASP A 6 9.84 7.08 8.26
N ASP A 7 9.56 7.37 9.53
CA ASP A 7 10.10 6.64 10.68
C ASP A 7 9.00 5.74 11.27
N LEU A 8 9.21 4.42 11.21
CA LEU A 8 8.26 3.43 11.72
C LEU A 8 8.07 3.51 13.25
N ASN A 9 9.10 3.86 14.02
CA ASN A 9 8.98 4.01 15.47
C ASN A 9 8.10 5.21 15.80
N ARG A 10 8.28 6.32 15.07
CA ARG A 10 7.43 7.49 15.18
C ARG A 10 6.00 7.19 14.74
N ALA A 11 5.80 6.43 13.67
CA ALA A 11 4.47 5.97 13.25
C ALA A 11 3.77 5.20 14.38
N THR A 12 4.46 4.21 14.97
CA THR A 12 3.96 3.44 16.13
C THR A 12 3.59 4.36 17.29
N GLN A 13 4.49 5.25 17.72
CA GLN A 13 4.22 6.19 18.83
C GLN A 13 3.00 7.08 18.57
N LEU A 14 2.86 7.59 17.34
CA LEU A 14 1.72 8.42 16.95
C LEU A 14 0.42 7.63 17.00
N ILE A 15 0.42 6.40 16.47
CA ILE A 15 -0.76 5.52 16.48
C ILE A 15 -1.14 5.18 17.92
N GLU A 16 -0.19 4.76 18.75
CA GLU A 16 -0.42 4.46 20.16
C GLU A 16 -1.01 5.63 20.94
N ALA A 17 -0.49 6.84 20.72
CA ALA A 17 -1.04 8.05 21.33
C ALA A 17 -2.47 8.33 20.85
N TYR A 18 -2.74 8.12 19.55
CA TYR A 18 -4.05 8.39 18.96
C TYR A 18 -5.12 7.42 19.45
N VAL A 19 -4.85 6.11 19.41
CA VAL A 19 -5.79 5.08 19.92
C VAL A 19 -6.03 5.23 21.43
N SER A 20 -5.04 5.70 22.19
CA SER A 20 -5.22 5.96 23.62
C SER A 20 -6.08 7.19 23.90
N ALA A 21 -6.01 8.20 23.03
CA ALA A 21 -6.82 9.42 23.14
C ALA A 21 -8.25 9.25 22.58
N HIS A 22 -8.45 8.28 21.70
CA HIS A 22 -9.69 8.04 20.97
C HIS A 22 -10.10 6.57 21.08
N PRO A 23 -10.69 6.14 22.21
CA PRO A 23 -11.10 4.75 22.41
C PRO A 23 -12.26 4.30 21.51
N ASP A 24 -12.92 5.24 20.83
CA ASP A 24 -13.98 5.05 19.84
C ASP A 24 -13.47 5.11 18.39
N LEU A 25 -12.15 5.07 18.17
CA LEU A 25 -11.59 5.04 16.83
C LEU A 25 -11.92 3.70 16.16
N ASP A 26 -12.58 3.75 14.99
CA ASP A 26 -12.96 2.55 14.24
C ASP A 26 -11.90 2.09 13.21
N GLY A 27 -10.98 2.97 12.80
CA GLY A 27 -9.99 2.59 11.80
C GLY A 27 -8.89 3.59 11.48
N ILE A 28 -7.90 3.11 10.74
CA ILE A 28 -6.68 3.82 10.35
C ILE A 28 -6.39 3.55 8.88
N PHE A 29 -6.04 4.62 8.15
CA PHE A 29 -5.54 4.53 6.78
C PHE A 29 -4.08 4.99 6.73
N CYS A 30 -3.20 4.15 6.21
CA CYS A 30 -1.76 4.40 6.07
C CYS A 30 -1.41 4.67 4.60
N THR A 31 -0.81 5.82 4.29
CA THR A 31 -0.55 6.24 2.88
C THR A 31 0.76 5.72 2.29
N ALA A 32 1.42 4.80 2.97
CA ALA A 32 2.61 4.06 2.52
C ALA A 32 2.73 2.79 3.39
N SER A 33 3.85 2.08 3.29
CA SER A 33 4.20 0.85 4.03
C SER A 33 4.16 0.88 5.58
N TRP A 34 3.59 1.94 6.17
CA TRP A 34 3.43 2.11 7.62
C TRP A 34 2.22 1.35 8.19
N ALA A 35 1.44 0.64 7.37
CA ALA A 35 0.32 -0.19 7.86
C ALA A 35 0.84 -1.31 8.79
N VAL A 36 2.10 -1.72 8.63
CA VAL A 36 2.82 -2.60 9.58
C VAL A 36 2.77 -2.06 11.02
N SER A 37 2.99 -0.76 11.23
CA SER A 37 2.94 -0.17 12.58
C SER A 37 1.53 -0.20 13.16
N ALA A 38 0.51 0.10 12.34
CA ALA A 38 -0.89 0.05 12.77
C ALA A 38 -1.30 -1.37 13.16
N ALA A 39 -0.96 -2.36 12.34
CA ALA A 39 -1.27 -3.77 12.58
C ALA A 39 -0.59 -4.30 13.85
N ASN A 40 0.67 -3.92 14.10
CA ASN A 40 1.37 -4.29 15.33
C ASN A 40 0.70 -3.67 16.56
N VAL A 41 0.34 -2.37 16.54
CA VAL A 41 -0.36 -1.73 17.66
C VAL A 41 -1.73 -2.36 17.91
N ARG A 42 -2.49 -2.65 16.84
CA ARG A 42 -3.77 -3.36 16.91
C ARG A 42 -3.61 -4.70 17.63
N ARG A 43 -2.63 -5.50 17.22
CA ARG A 43 -2.34 -6.80 17.84
C ARG A 43 -1.92 -6.66 19.30
N ASP A 44 -0.95 -5.79 19.58
CA ASP A 44 -0.32 -5.69 20.90
C ASP A 44 -1.27 -5.10 21.97
N LYS A 45 -2.25 -4.29 21.55
CA LYS A 45 -3.27 -3.69 22.42
C LYS A 45 -4.65 -4.34 22.29
N GLU A 46 -4.78 -5.43 21.51
CA GLU A 46 -6.03 -6.15 21.27
C GLU A 46 -7.18 -5.24 20.82
N LEU A 47 -6.88 -4.32 19.90
CA LEU A 47 -7.84 -3.32 19.42
C LEU A 47 -8.71 -3.87 18.28
N ASP A 48 -9.97 -3.46 18.27
CA ASP A 48 -10.88 -3.67 17.15
C ASP A 48 -10.80 -2.48 16.19
N LEU A 49 -9.77 -2.48 15.33
CA LEU A 49 -9.50 -1.40 14.37
C LEU A 49 -9.46 -1.96 12.94
N VAL A 50 -10.17 -1.30 12.04
CA VAL A 50 -10.02 -1.52 10.59
C VAL A 50 -8.76 -0.78 10.10
N ILE A 51 -7.89 -1.47 9.39
CA ILE A 51 -6.65 -0.95 8.84
C ILE A 51 -6.64 -1.15 7.32
N VAL A 52 -6.46 -0.05 6.60
CA VAL A 52 -6.21 -0.06 5.15
C VAL A 52 -4.87 0.63 4.87
N GLY A 53 -4.03 0.02 4.05
CA GLY A 53 -2.70 0.51 3.73
C GLY A 53 -2.48 0.79 2.24
N PHE A 54 -1.45 1.56 1.96
CA PHE A 54 -0.81 1.65 0.65
C PHE A 54 0.48 0.85 0.66
N ASP A 55 0.92 0.45 -0.54
CA ASP A 55 1.99 -0.51 -0.79
C ASP A 55 1.54 -1.96 -0.57
N THR A 56 2.35 -2.89 -1.08
CA THR A 56 2.10 -4.34 -0.99
C THR A 56 3.41 -5.04 -0.70
N ILE A 57 4.19 -4.55 0.27
CA ILE A 57 5.44 -5.21 0.64
C ILE A 57 5.12 -6.54 1.36
N GLU A 58 6.03 -7.50 1.28
CA GLU A 58 5.82 -8.86 1.81
C GLU A 58 5.35 -8.87 3.28
N ALA A 59 5.88 -7.98 4.12
CA ALA A 59 5.48 -7.85 5.52
C ALA A 59 4.01 -7.43 5.69
N GLU A 60 3.50 -6.53 4.85
CA GLU A 60 2.09 -6.10 4.90
C GLU A 60 1.16 -7.17 4.34
N VAL A 61 1.58 -7.84 3.27
CA VAL A 61 0.83 -8.97 2.69
C VAL A 61 0.68 -10.10 3.71
N GLN A 62 1.72 -10.41 4.49
CA GLN A 62 1.59 -11.34 5.62
C GLN A 62 0.55 -10.86 6.63
N LEU A 63 0.53 -9.57 6.96
CA LEU A 63 -0.42 -9.03 7.95
C LEU A 63 -1.87 -9.02 7.43
N VAL A 64 -2.08 -8.95 6.11
CA VAL A 64 -3.39 -9.21 5.50
C VAL A 64 -3.79 -10.68 5.69
N LYS A 65 -2.87 -11.61 5.44
CA LYS A 65 -3.09 -13.06 5.67
C LYS A 65 -3.39 -13.36 7.14
N ASP A 66 -2.72 -12.67 8.06
CA ASP A 66 -2.92 -12.81 9.51
C ASP A 66 -4.21 -12.13 10.01
N GLY A 67 -4.98 -11.46 9.12
CA GLY A 67 -6.24 -10.79 9.46
C GLY A 67 -6.06 -9.50 10.27
N LEU A 68 -4.86 -8.90 10.25
CA LEU A 68 -4.55 -7.65 10.96
C LEU A 68 -4.69 -6.41 10.08
N ILE A 69 -4.77 -6.58 8.76
CA ILE A 69 -5.00 -5.53 7.76
C ILE A 69 -6.13 -5.99 6.83
N GLU A 70 -7.17 -5.17 6.69
CA GLU A 70 -8.35 -5.48 5.88
C GLU A 70 -8.10 -5.30 4.38
N GLY A 71 -7.19 -4.40 3.99
CA GLY A 71 -6.81 -4.27 2.60
C GLY A 71 -5.59 -3.39 2.35
N LEU A 72 -4.93 -3.65 1.23
CA LEU A 72 -3.80 -2.89 0.74
C LEU A 72 -4.05 -2.41 -0.70
N VAL A 73 -3.60 -1.20 -1.00
CA VAL A 73 -3.60 -0.63 -2.35
C VAL A 73 -2.18 -0.68 -2.91
N GLY A 74 -1.97 -1.52 -3.92
CA GLY A 74 -0.71 -1.63 -4.64
C GLY A 74 -0.72 -0.91 -5.98
N GLN A 75 0.42 -0.35 -6.34
CA GLN A 75 0.67 0.27 -7.64
C GLN A 75 1.29 -0.75 -8.61
N ASN A 76 1.30 -0.42 -9.92
CA ASN A 76 1.97 -1.21 -10.95
C ASN A 76 3.28 -0.56 -11.41
N PRO A 77 4.37 -0.64 -10.62
CA PRO A 77 5.64 0.02 -10.97
C PRO A 77 6.25 -0.52 -12.29
N VAL A 78 5.98 -1.78 -12.63
CA VAL A 78 6.41 -2.36 -13.92
C VAL A 78 5.66 -1.70 -15.08
N GLY A 79 4.34 -1.54 -14.95
CA GLY A 79 3.51 -0.81 -15.92
C GLY A 79 3.96 0.65 -16.06
N MET A 80 4.21 1.33 -14.95
CA MET A 80 4.73 2.71 -14.96
C MET A 80 6.06 2.82 -15.72
N GLY A 81 7.00 1.91 -15.49
CA GLY A 81 8.28 1.88 -16.21
C GLY A 81 8.12 1.59 -17.69
N TYR A 82 7.25 0.64 -18.04
CA TYR A 82 6.93 0.31 -19.44
C TYR A 82 6.31 1.49 -20.18
N GLU A 83 5.29 2.12 -19.59
CA GLU A 83 4.59 3.27 -20.18
C GLU A 83 5.51 4.49 -20.35
N SER A 84 6.41 4.70 -19.42
CA SER A 84 7.44 5.75 -19.51
C SER A 84 8.32 5.56 -20.75
N LEU A 85 8.86 4.35 -20.95
CA LEU A 85 9.71 4.04 -22.10
C LEU A 85 8.94 4.00 -23.42
N ARG A 86 7.70 3.48 -23.40
CA ARG A 86 6.81 3.45 -24.56
C ARG A 86 6.50 4.87 -25.04
N THR A 87 6.22 5.78 -24.11
CA THR A 87 5.95 7.20 -24.41
C THR A 87 7.17 7.87 -25.02
N LEU A 88 8.37 7.68 -24.44
CA LEU A 88 9.62 8.20 -25.01
C LEU A 88 9.88 7.66 -26.42
N PHE A 89 9.59 6.39 -26.68
CA PHE A 89 9.73 5.80 -28.01
C PHE A 89 8.75 6.42 -29.02
N ARG A 90 7.49 6.63 -28.65
CA ARG A 90 6.49 7.27 -29.53
C ARG A 90 6.91 8.68 -29.95
N LEU A 91 7.36 9.49 -29.00
CA LEU A 91 7.83 10.85 -29.25
C LEU A 91 9.11 10.86 -30.11
N HIS A 92 10.09 10.04 -29.76
CA HIS A 92 11.41 10.11 -30.38
C HIS A 92 11.49 9.37 -31.72
N GLN A 93 10.93 8.16 -31.78
CA GLN A 93 11.12 7.24 -32.89
C GLN A 93 9.89 7.18 -33.82
N ALA A 94 8.67 7.24 -33.27
CA ALA A 94 7.45 7.24 -34.08
C ALA A 94 7.08 8.65 -34.59
N GLY A 95 7.64 9.70 -33.99
CA GLY A 95 7.43 11.09 -34.39
C GLY A 95 6.05 11.63 -34.03
N GLU A 96 5.42 11.07 -32.99
CA GLU A 96 4.16 11.56 -32.43
C GLU A 96 4.41 12.83 -31.61
N ASP A 97 3.43 13.73 -31.57
CA ASP A 97 3.48 14.92 -30.72
C ASP A 97 2.94 14.63 -29.32
N MET A 98 3.36 15.42 -28.32
CA MET A 98 2.88 15.26 -26.93
C MET A 98 1.35 15.36 -26.82
N GLU A 99 0.72 16.16 -27.69
CA GLU A 99 -0.72 16.37 -27.75
C GLU A 99 -1.51 15.11 -28.16
N ASP A 100 -0.83 14.15 -28.81
CA ASP A 100 -1.38 12.85 -29.21
C ASP A 100 -1.21 11.76 -28.14
N ILE A 101 -0.55 12.10 -27.02
CA ILE A 101 -0.30 11.20 -25.90
C ILE A 101 -1.19 11.62 -24.74
N ALA A 102 -1.80 10.64 -24.08
CA ALA A 102 -2.60 10.91 -22.89
C ALA A 102 -1.71 11.50 -21.78
N ASP A 103 -2.14 12.62 -21.20
CA ASP A 103 -1.44 13.29 -20.10
C ASP A 103 -1.44 12.46 -18.80
N ASP A 104 -2.47 11.65 -18.60
CA ASP A 104 -2.62 10.74 -17.46
C ASP A 104 -2.83 9.31 -17.99
N ILE A 105 -1.83 8.45 -17.79
CA ILE A 105 -1.86 7.06 -18.23
C ILE A 105 -2.13 6.19 -17.00
N ASP A 106 -3.35 5.62 -16.93
CA ASP A 106 -3.70 4.65 -15.90
C ASP A 106 -2.87 3.36 -16.09
N THR A 107 -1.91 3.15 -15.19
CA THR A 107 -1.05 1.95 -15.17
C THR A 107 -1.69 0.78 -14.44
N GLY A 108 -2.89 0.99 -13.89
CA GLY A 108 -3.61 0.06 -13.03
C GLY A 108 -3.13 0.09 -11.58
N SER A 109 -3.98 -0.48 -10.73
CA SER A 109 -3.73 -0.73 -9.31
C SER A 109 -4.22 -2.12 -8.94
N VAL A 110 -3.69 -2.66 -7.86
CA VAL A 110 -4.14 -3.92 -7.26
C VAL A 110 -4.69 -3.64 -5.88
N ILE A 111 -5.78 -4.32 -5.52
CA ILE A 111 -6.28 -4.32 -4.15
C ILE A 111 -6.00 -5.71 -3.59
N VAL A 112 -5.23 -5.78 -2.52
CA VAL A 112 -4.92 -7.03 -1.82
C VAL A 112 -5.78 -7.10 -0.57
N THR A 113 -6.57 -8.15 -0.45
CA THR A 113 -7.49 -8.39 0.67
C THR A 113 -7.34 -9.85 1.12
N PRO A 114 -7.93 -10.25 2.27
CA PRO A 114 -7.87 -11.64 2.71
C PRO A 114 -8.37 -12.64 1.66
N GLU A 115 -9.27 -12.24 0.75
CA GLU A 115 -9.80 -13.09 -0.31
C GLU A 115 -8.79 -13.45 -1.40
N ASN A 116 -7.78 -12.62 -1.66
CA ASN A 116 -6.82 -12.82 -2.76
C ASN A 116 -5.34 -12.81 -2.32
N VAL A 117 -5.06 -12.66 -1.02
CA VAL A 117 -3.71 -12.48 -0.49
C VAL A 117 -2.75 -13.63 -0.84
N GLU A 118 -3.24 -14.88 -0.84
CA GLU A 118 -2.40 -16.03 -1.18
C GLU A 118 -2.05 -16.09 -2.67
N GLU A 119 -3.03 -15.83 -3.54
CA GLU A 119 -2.80 -15.74 -4.99
C GLU A 119 -1.81 -14.61 -5.30
N PHE A 120 -2.03 -13.43 -4.73
CA PHE A 120 -1.15 -12.29 -4.90
C PHE A 120 0.28 -12.57 -4.44
N ALA A 121 0.44 -13.21 -3.28
CA ALA A 121 1.76 -13.56 -2.75
C ALA A 121 2.50 -14.56 -3.64
N ASN A 122 1.80 -15.56 -4.18
CA ASN A 122 2.38 -16.53 -5.11
C ASN A 122 2.85 -15.85 -6.39
N ASP A 123 2.04 -14.96 -6.98
CA ASP A 123 2.39 -14.21 -8.18
C ASP A 123 3.60 -13.28 -7.98
N LYS A 124 3.75 -12.72 -6.76
CA LYS A 124 4.90 -11.90 -6.37
C LYS A 124 6.12 -12.72 -5.95
N GLY A 125 5.98 -14.03 -5.74
CA GLY A 125 7.04 -14.89 -5.21
C GLY A 125 7.37 -14.63 -3.73
N TYR A 126 6.40 -14.13 -2.96
CA TYR A 126 6.54 -13.95 -1.51
C TYR A 126 6.43 -15.27 -0.76
N ALA A 127 7.23 -15.42 0.30
CA ALA A 127 7.27 -16.61 1.14
C ALA A 127 6.52 -16.33 2.45
N LEU A 128 5.19 -16.28 2.36
CA LEU A 128 4.33 -16.10 3.52
C LEU A 128 4.47 -17.29 4.50
N LYS A 129 4.44 -16.99 5.78
CA LYS A 129 4.48 -17.95 6.89
C LYS A 129 3.09 -18.48 7.23
#